data_AF-A0A6A9SGI7-F1
#
_entry.id   AF-A0A6A9SGI7-F1
#
_cell.length_a   1.000
_cell.length_b   1.000
_cell.length_c   1.000
_cell.angle_alpha   90.00
_cell.angle_beta   90.00
_cell.angle_gamma   90.00
#
_symmetry.space_group_name_H-M   'P 1'
#
loop_
_entity.id
_entity.type
_entity.pdbx_description
1 polymer ?
#
loop_
_entity_poly.entity_id
_entity_poly.type
_entity_poly.pdbx_seq_one_letter_code
_entity_poly.pdbx_strand_id
1 'polypeptide(L)'
;MRRHFYLIVDSPNEDRVGGCDIRENRYPQSSKNEQTVQQKRNLESGETYEETIVSLGYEDYENEAEYEDSVVEDMNEKLAEIDDQHLRDAGVDPEEVGA
;
A
#
# COMPACT_ATOMS: atom_id res chain seq x y z
N MET A 1 -8.77 15.95 2.13
CA MET A 1 -7.49 15.52 1.54
C MET A 1 -7.55 14.02 1.40
N ARG A 2 -7.68 13.52 0.17
CA ARG A 2 -7.79 12.09 -0.07
C ARG A 2 -6.41 11.44 -0.09
N ARG A 3 -6.23 10.37 0.67
CA ARG A 3 -5.03 9.52 0.61
C ARG A 3 -5.44 8.12 0.21
N HIS A 4 -4.68 7.55 -0.71
CA HIS A 4 -4.84 6.19 -1.23
C HIS A 4 -3.74 5.31 -0.66
N PHE A 5 -4.11 4.13 -0.20
CA PHE A 5 -3.23 3.21 0.51
C PHE A 5 -2.97 1.98 -0.36
N TYR A 6 -1.72 1.51 -0.36
CA TYR A 6 -1.30 0.35 -1.13
C TYR A 6 -0.33 -0.51 -0.33
N LEU A 7 -0.51 -1.82 -0.36
CA LEU A 7 0.45 -2.80 0.14
C LEU A 7 1.33 -3.27 -1.01
N ILE A 8 2.64 -3.32 -0.80
CA ILE A 8 3.61 -3.83 -1.78
C ILE A 8 3.79 -5.33 -1.52
N VAL A 9 3.34 -6.16 -2.47
CA VAL A 9 3.42 -7.62 -2.37
C VAL A 9 4.62 -8.20 -3.11
N ASP A 10 5.11 -7.51 -4.15
CA ASP A 10 6.28 -7.94 -4.91
C ASP A 10 7.04 -6.72 -5.42
N SER A 11 8.36 -6.74 -5.25
CA SER A 11 9.27 -5.69 -5.71
C SER A 11 10.67 -6.29 -5.86
N PRO A 12 11.48 -5.86 -6.84
CA PRO A 12 12.88 -6.27 -6.90
C PRO A 12 13.71 -5.73 -5.74
N ASN A 13 13.16 -4.79 -4.95
CA ASN A 13 13.74 -4.33 -3.70
C ASN A 13 13.01 -5.02 -2.55
N GLU A 14 13.59 -6.10 -2.03
CA GLU A 14 12.99 -6.95 -1.00
C GLU A 14 12.64 -6.16 0.28
N ASP A 15 13.40 -5.12 0.62
CA ASP A 15 13.10 -4.23 1.75
C ASP A 15 11.78 -3.45 1.60
N ARG A 16 11.22 -3.37 0.39
CA ARG A 16 9.92 -2.73 0.14
C ARG A 16 8.75 -3.69 0.23
N VAL A 17 8.99 -5.00 0.12
CA VAL A 17 7.93 -6.01 0.21
C VAL A 17 7.42 -6.03 1.66
N GLY A 18 6.09 -6.02 1.83
CA GLY A 18 5.46 -5.82 3.14
C GLY A 18 5.32 -4.35 3.55
N GLY A 19 5.94 -3.43 2.81
CA GLY A 19 5.78 -2.00 3.00
C GLY A 19 4.45 -1.47 2.46
N CYS A 20 3.99 -0.36 3.05
CA CYS A 20 2.82 0.38 2.57
C CYS A 20 3.23 1.69 1.88
N ASP A 21 2.58 2.00 0.76
CA ASP A 21 2.76 3.25 0.00
C ASP A 21 1.46 4.08 0.13
N ILE A 22 1.61 5.37 0.46
CA ILE A 22 0.49 6.29 0.62
C ILE A 22 0.60 7.39 -0.44
N ARG A 23 -0.48 7.63 -1.19
CA ARG A 23 -0.49 8.59 -2.30
C ARG A 23 -1.71 9.48 -2.31
N GLU A 24 -1.55 10.70 -2.80
CA GLU A 24 -2.69 11.62 -3.03
C GLU A 24 -3.52 11.21 -4.26
N ASN A 25 -2.88 10.56 -5.23
CA ASN A 25 -3.52 10.15 -6.48
C ASN A 25 -3.62 8.62 -6.55
N ARG A 26 -4.78 8.13 -7.01
CA ARG A 26 -4.99 6.70 -7.23
C ARG A 26 -4.08 6.18 -8.33
N TYR A 27 -3.50 4.98 -8.15
CA TYR A 27 -2.87 4.28 -9.25
C TYR A 27 -3.91 3.91 -10.32
N PRO A 28 -3.64 4.15 -11.61
CA PRO A 28 -4.57 3.76 -12.66
C PRO A 28 -4.83 2.25 -12.58
N GLN A 29 -6.10 1.87 -12.70
CA GLN A 29 -6.57 0.47 -12.69
C GLN A 29 -6.46 -0.28 -11.36
N SER A 30 -6.14 0.37 -10.24
CA SER A 30 -6.03 -0.31 -8.94
C SER A 30 -7.36 -0.37 -8.18
N SER A 31 -8.02 -1.53 -8.10
CA SER A 31 -9.25 -1.71 -7.30
C SER A 31 -8.91 -2.21 -5.89
N LYS A 32 -9.74 -1.87 -4.87
CA LYS A 32 -9.52 -2.40 -3.50
C LYS A 32 -9.39 -3.92 -3.57
N ASN A 33 -8.38 -4.47 -2.89
CA ASN A 33 -8.12 -5.91 -2.81
C ASN A 33 -7.76 -6.57 -4.16
N GLU A 34 -7.29 -5.79 -5.13
CA GLU A 34 -6.85 -6.28 -6.44
C GLU A 34 -5.36 -6.02 -6.62
N GLN A 35 -4.62 -7.07 -7.01
CA GLN A 35 -3.20 -6.96 -7.37
C GLN A 35 -3.06 -6.21 -8.68
N THR A 36 -2.23 -5.17 -8.68
CA THR A 36 -1.93 -4.36 -9.85
C THR A 36 -0.42 -4.26 -10.01
N VAL A 37 0.09 -4.56 -11.20
CA VAL A 37 1.51 -4.36 -11.54
C VAL A 37 1.71 -2.91 -11.96
N GLN A 38 2.66 -2.23 -11.34
CA GLN A 38 3.04 -0.86 -11.64
C GLN A 38 4.48 -0.83 -12.15
N GLN A 39 4.68 -0.18 -13.30
CA GLN A 39 6.02 0.09 -13.80
C GLN A 39 6.56 1.34 -13.11
N LYS A 40 7.55 1.16 -12.27
CA LYS A 40 8.31 2.23 -11.61
C LYS A 40 9.66 2.42 -12.28
N ARG A 41 10.25 3.57 -12.06
CA ARG A 41 11.61 3.88 -12.50
C ARG A 41 12.44 4.27 -11.30
N ASN A 42 13.57 3.60 -11.12
CA ASN A 42 14.58 4.02 -10.17
C ASN A 42 15.22 5.31 -10.71
N LEU A 43 15.08 6.41 -9.98
CA LEU A 43 15.60 7.71 -10.41
C LEU A 43 17.13 7.78 -10.35
N GLU A 44 17.77 6.91 -9.56
CA GLU A 44 19.22 6.87 -9.38
C GLU A 44 19.89 6.01 -10.45
N SER A 45 19.42 4.78 -10.66
CA SER A 45 20.00 3.89 -11.69
C SER A 45 19.42 4.13 -13.08
N GLY A 46 18.25 4.78 -13.16
CA GLY A 46 17.51 4.98 -14.40
C GLY A 46 16.76 3.74 -14.89
N GLU A 47 16.89 2.61 -14.20
CA GLU A 47 16.26 1.34 -14.55
C GLU A 47 14.77 1.35 -14.24
N THR A 48 13.99 0.77 -15.15
CA THR A 48 12.57 0.51 -14.93
C THR A 48 12.41 -0.84 -14.27
N TYR A 49 11.58 -0.90 -13.24
CA TYR A 49 11.20 -2.13 -12.59
C TYR A 49 9.69 -2.22 -12.45
N GLU A 50 9.21 -3.44 -12.28
CA GLU A 50 7.81 -3.72 -11.99
C GLU A 50 7.68 -3.95 -10.49
N GLU A 51 6.62 -3.38 -9.91
CA GLU A 51 6.24 -3.59 -8.52
C GLU A 51 4.77 -4.00 -8.50
N THR A 52 4.46 -5.08 -7.80
CA THR A 52 3.07 -5.51 -7.61
C THR A 52 2.55 -4.92 -6.32
N ILE A 53 1.41 -4.24 -6.42
CA ILE A 53 0.75 -3.59 -5.29
C ILE A 53 -0.69 -4.07 -5.16
N VAL A 54 -1.20 -4.07 -3.95
CA VAL A 54 -2.62 -4.29 -3.63
C VAL A 54 -3.19 -2.99 -3.10
N SER A 55 -4.28 -2.51 -3.70
CA SER A 55 -4.96 -1.31 -3.19
C SER A 55 -5.72 -1.64 -1.92
N LEU A 56 -5.47 -0.89 -0.85
CA LEU A 56 -6.19 -1.00 0.42
C LEU A 56 -7.42 -0.09 0.46
N GLY A 57 -7.53 0.84 -0.51
CA GLY A 57 -8.62 1.80 -0.61
C GLY A 57 -8.14 3.24 -0.45
N TYR A 58 -9.01 4.10 0.08
CA TYR A 58 -8.70 5.50 0.35
C TYR A 58 -9.37 5.97 1.64
N GLU A 59 -8.80 7.00 2.23
CA GLU A 59 -9.38 7.75 3.35
C GLU A 59 -9.40 9.25 3.02
N ASP A 60 -10.44 9.95 3.44
CA ASP A 60 -10.61 11.38 3.21
C ASP A 60 -10.39 12.15 4.52
N TYR A 61 -9.25 12.84 4.63
CA TYR A 61 -8.90 13.64 5.81
C TYR A 61 -9.40 15.08 5.70
N GLU A 62 -9.81 15.71 6.79
CA GLU A 62 -10.20 17.11 6.78
C GLU A 62 -9.00 18.05 6.63
N ASN A 63 -7.87 17.73 7.27
CA ASN A 63 -6.66 18.55 7.33
C ASN A 63 -5.38 17.72 7.57
N GLU A 64 -4.22 18.37 7.53
CA GLU A 64 -2.92 17.69 7.65
C GLU A 64 -2.68 17.14 9.06
N ALA A 65 -3.13 17.85 10.10
CA ALA A 65 -2.97 17.40 11.48
C ALA A 65 -3.76 16.11 11.75
N GLU A 66 -4.98 16.00 11.22
CA GLU A 66 -5.78 14.76 11.31
C GLU A 66 -5.10 13.59 10.57
N TYR A 67 -4.54 13.85 9.39
CA TYR A 67 -3.76 12.85 8.67
C TYR A 67 -2.58 12.35 9.49
N GLU A 68 -1.78 13.25 10.08
CA GLU A 68 -0.61 12.87 10.88
C GLU A 68 -0.97 12.08 12.15
N ASP A 69 -2.12 12.37 12.76
CA ASP A 69 -2.59 11.71 13.97
C ASP A 69 -3.15 10.29 13.70
N SER A 70 -3.90 10.12 12.59
CA SER A 70 -4.68 8.90 12.34
C SER A 70 -4.11 7.96 11.28
N VAL A 71 -3.21 8.41 10.40
CA VAL A 71 -2.79 7.65 9.20
C VAL A 71 -2.28 6.24 9.50
N VAL A 72 -1.59 6.04 10.62
CA VAL A 72 -1.05 4.72 10.99
C VAL A 72 -2.18 3.78 11.45
N GLU A 73 -3.13 4.29 12.24
CA GLU A 73 -4.29 3.52 12.69
C GLU A 73 -5.19 3.15 11.51
N ASP A 74 -5.48 4.13 10.64
CA ASP A 74 -6.27 3.92 9.42
C ASP A 74 -5.60 2.89 8.50
N MET A 75 -4.28 2.96 8.35
CA MET A 75 -3.53 2.00 7.53
C MET A 75 -3.63 0.58 8.08
N ASN A 76 -3.51 0.40 9.39
CA ASN A 76 -3.69 -0.91 10.03
C ASN A 76 -5.13 -1.42 9.87
N GLU A 77 -6.14 -0.56 10.03
CA GLU A 77 -7.54 -0.92 9.78
C GLU A 77 -7.71 -1.41 8.33
N LYS A 78 -7.19 -0.66 7.35
CA LYS A 78 -7.30 -1.07 5.94
C LYS A 78 -6.52 -2.36 5.64
N LEU A 79 -5.39 -2.62 6.33
CA LEU A 79 -4.65 -3.89 6.22
C LEU A 79 -5.45 -5.07 6.78
N ALA A 80 -6.19 -4.87 7.87
CA ALA A 80 -7.07 -5.89 8.44
C ALA A 80 -8.31 -6.19 7.56
N GLU A 81 -8.67 -5.28 6.65
CA GLU A 81 -9.81 -5.45 5.73
C GLU A 81 -9.49 -6.20 4.43
N ILE A 82 -8.20 -6.39 4.07
CA ILE A 82 -7.81 -7.08 2.83
C ILE A 82 -7.66 -8.58 3.02
N ASP A 83 -7.65 -9.34 1.92
CA ASP A 83 -7.49 -10.80 1.99
C ASP A 83 -6.14 -11.18 2.63
N ASP A 84 -6.18 -12.11 3.59
CA ASP A 84 -4.98 -12.69 4.24
C ASP A 84 -3.94 -13.20 3.24
N GLN A 85 -4.38 -13.63 2.06
CA GLN A 85 -3.47 -14.07 1.00
C GLN A 85 -2.54 -12.95 0.57
N HIS A 86 -3.02 -11.71 0.46
CA HIS A 86 -2.18 -10.57 0.09
C HIS A 86 -1.20 -10.20 1.19
N LEU A 87 -1.59 -10.33 2.45
CA LEU A 87 -0.69 -10.13 3.59
C LEU A 87 0.45 -11.16 3.56
N ARG A 88 0.10 -12.44 3.35
CA ARG A 88 1.09 -13.52 3.22
C ARG A 88 2.00 -13.35 2.01
N ASP A 89 1.46 -12.93 0.86
CA ASP A 89 2.24 -12.64 -0.34
C ASP A 89 3.26 -11.51 -0.06
N ALA A 90 2.88 -10.53 0.76
CA ALA A 90 3.74 -9.44 1.21
C ALA A 90 4.69 -9.81 2.38
N GLY A 91 4.66 -11.05 2.87
CA GLY A 91 5.45 -11.47 4.03
C GLY A 91 4.99 -10.85 5.36
N VAL A 92 3.77 -10.33 5.41
CA VAL A 92 3.12 -9.78 6.62
C VAL A 92 2.25 -10.86 7.26
N ASP A 93 2.37 -11.06 8.57
CA ASP A 93 1.53 -12.01 9.27
C ASP A 93 0.13 -11.42 9.51
N PRO A 94 -0.95 -12.08 9.06
CA PRO A 94 -2.31 -11.57 9.23
C PRO A 94 -2.73 -11.44 10.70
N GLU A 95 -2.14 -12.20 11.62
CA GLU A 95 -2.42 -12.10 13.05
C GLU A 95 -1.80 -10.84 13.69
N GLU A 96 -0.79 -10.23 13.05
CA GLU A 96 -0.13 -9.01 13.55
C GLU A 96 -0.88 -7.71 13.16
N VAL A 97 -1.70 -7.75 12.10
CA VAL A 97 -2.49 -6.59 11.63
C VAL A 97 -3.93 -6.57 12.14
N GLY A 98 -4.47 -7.73 12.53
CA GLY A 98 -5.86 -7.88 12.98
C GLY A 98 -6.09 -7.85 14.50
N ALA A 99 -5.06 -7.55 15.30
CA ALA A 99 -5.09 -7.60 16.78
C ALA A 99 -5.50 -6.28 17.45
#